data_AF-A0A4Y9LBZ7-F1
#
_entry.id   AF-A0A4Y9LBZ7-F1
#
_cell.length_a   1.000
_cell.length_b   1.000
_cell.length_c   1.000
_cell.angle_alpha   90.00
_cell.angle_beta   90.00
_cell.angle_gamma   90.00
#
_symmetry.space_group_name_H-M   'P 1'
#
loop_
_entity.id
_entity.type
_entity.pdbx_description
1 polymer ?
#
loop_
_entity_poly.entity_id
_entity_poly.type
_entity_poly.pdbx_seq_one_letter_code
_entity_poly.pdbx_strand_id
1 'polypeptide(L)'
;MTCSIEVYCVANEQATLARNLNRSPELADNRIKVSVIWGATAASAAYHQAIAAAKSDIVVFAHQDVYFPEGWFMALRAACERLNSIDPSWAVAGICGMTPDGEFVGHLWDSGLGTVCGGRFDRPRPAASLDEVVLIVRRAAGTLFDPSLPSFHLYGTDIVLEAKRAGMKSYVIDLPIIHNSKATLRLDHSYLAAYRFMTRKWTAQLPWPTVIVQLTRNPLPLLLRRLRLKYRAILSAPALNPKFECPEAKARELGFAQTSEDAI
;
A
#
# COMPACT_ATOMS: atom_id res chain seq x y z
N MET A 1 21.07 -14.82 8.20
CA MET A 1 19.93 -14.97 9.13
C MET A 1 18.67 -14.65 8.35
N THR A 2 17.67 -15.54 8.32
CA THR A 2 16.42 -15.31 7.59
C THR A 2 15.61 -14.22 8.28
N CYS A 3 15.34 -13.12 7.57
CA CYS A 3 14.63 -11.94 8.08
C CYS A 3 13.18 -12.29 8.50
N SER A 4 12.80 -12.12 9.77
CA SER A 4 11.45 -12.50 10.22
C SER A 4 10.37 -11.55 9.68
N ILE A 5 9.17 -12.08 9.36
CA ILE A 5 8.06 -11.32 8.76
C ILE A 5 6.78 -11.59 9.54
N GLU A 6 6.02 -10.54 9.83
CA GLU A 6 4.61 -10.66 10.22
C GLU A 6 3.73 -9.65 9.48
N VAL A 7 2.44 -9.97 9.36
CA VAL A 7 1.46 -9.20 8.61
C VAL A 7 0.40 -8.64 9.56
N TYR A 8 0.03 -7.38 9.37
CA TYR A 8 -1.12 -6.75 10.00
C TYR A 8 -2.12 -6.30 8.93
N CYS A 9 -3.40 -6.46 9.23
CA CYS A 9 -4.48 -6.01 8.38
C CYS A 9 -5.57 -5.36 9.25
N VAL A 10 -5.90 -4.11 8.97
CA VAL A 10 -7.15 -3.54 9.46
C VAL A 10 -8.28 -3.98 8.55
N ALA A 11 -9.30 -4.62 9.13
CA ALA A 11 -10.43 -5.18 8.39
C ALA A 11 -11.75 -4.60 8.89
N ASN A 12 -12.69 -4.47 7.95
CA ASN A 12 -14.07 -4.05 8.24
C ASN A 12 -15.12 -5.02 7.66
N GLU A 13 -14.72 -5.99 6.84
CA GLU A 13 -15.64 -6.93 6.21
C GLU A 13 -15.03 -8.34 6.13
N GLN A 14 -15.50 -9.27 6.96
CA GLN A 14 -15.03 -10.65 7.00
C GLN A 14 -15.10 -11.34 5.63
N ALA A 15 -16.15 -11.08 4.85
CA ALA A 15 -16.32 -11.67 3.52
C ALA A 15 -15.34 -11.11 2.47
N THR A 16 -14.77 -9.94 2.70
CA THR A 16 -13.72 -9.37 1.84
C THR A 16 -12.37 -9.94 2.24
N LEU A 17 -12.06 -9.99 3.53
CA LEU A 17 -10.85 -10.61 4.06
C LEU A 17 -10.73 -12.09 3.65
N ALA A 18 -11.80 -12.87 3.82
CA ALA A 18 -11.84 -14.30 3.51
C ALA A 18 -11.67 -14.61 2.02
N ARG A 19 -12.08 -13.68 1.14
CA ARG A 19 -12.00 -13.85 -0.31
C ARG A 19 -10.64 -13.45 -0.88
N ASN A 20 -9.83 -12.73 -0.13
CA ASN A 20 -8.60 -12.12 -0.61
C ASN A 20 -7.43 -12.48 0.28
N LEU A 21 -7.15 -11.70 1.33
CA LEU A 21 -5.91 -11.83 2.09
C LEU A 21 -5.74 -13.24 2.68
N ASN A 22 -6.81 -13.81 3.22
CA ASN A 22 -6.79 -15.16 3.81
C ASN A 22 -6.55 -16.27 2.78
N ARG A 23 -6.72 -16.00 1.47
CA ARG A 23 -6.45 -16.98 0.41
C ARG A 23 -4.99 -16.97 -0.04
N SER A 24 -4.20 -15.98 0.39
CA SER A 24 -2.77 -15.94 0.10
C SER A 24 -2.09 -17.22 0.64
N PRO A 25 -1.35 -17.99 -0.17
CA PRO A 25 -0.93 -19.35 0.20
C PRO A 25 -0.17 -19.43 1.53
N GLU A 26 0.85 -18.60 1.72
CA GLU A 26 1.66 -18.59 2.93
C GLU A 26 0.88 -18.12 4.18
N LEU A 27 -0.22 -17.37 4.01
CA LEU A 27 -1.10 -16.97 5.11
C LEU A 27 -2.09 -18.07 5.45
N ALA A 28 -2.69 -18.70 4.43
CA ALA A 28 -3.63 -19.81 4.58
C ALA A 28 -2.96 -21.02 5.26
N ASP A 29 -1.71 -21.30 4.92
CA ASP A 29 -0.90 -22.39 5.49
C ASP A 29 -0.33 -22.05 6.88
N ASN A 30 -0.56 -20.85 7.40
CA ASN A 30 0.05 -20.32 8.63
C ASN A 30 1.59 -20.28 8.60
N ARG A 31 2.22 -20.25 7.41
CA ARG A 31 3.68 -20.07 7.25
C ARG A 31 4.12 -18.66 7.61
N ILE A 32 3.25 -17.68 7.42
CA ILE A 32 3.44 -16.29 7.83
C ILE A 32 2.29 -15.87 8.74
N LYS A 33 2.62 -15.30 9.90
CA LYS A 33 1.62 -14.85 10.87
C LYS A 33 0.89 -13.61 10.34
N VAL A 34 -0.44 -13.64 10.37
CA VAL A 34 -1.31 -12.49 10.12
C VAL A 34 -2.10 -12.12 11.37
N SER A 35 -2.12 -10.83 11.72
CA SER A 35 -2.92 -10.28 12.82
C SER A 35 -3.95 -9.31 12.26
N VAL A 36 -5.22 -9.59 12.50
CA VAL A 36 -6.34 -8.79 11.98
C VAL A 36 -6.87 -7.86 13.07
N ILE A 37 -6.96 -6.57 12.76
CA ILE A 37 -7.45 -5.52 13.66
C ILE A 37 -8.84 -5.11 13.21
N TRP A 38 -9.83 -5.34 14.07
CA TRP A 38 -11.24 -5.01 13.82
C TRP A 38 -11.65 -3.73 14.55
N GLY A 39 -12.64 -3.03 14.00
CA GLY A 39 -13.27 -1.88 14.67
C GLY A 39 -12.38 -0.64 14.81
N ALA A 40 -11.24 -0.60 14.11
CA ALA A 40 -10.41 0.60 14.05
C ALA A 40 -11.17 1.76 13.40
N THR A 41 -10.99 2.97 13.92
CA THR A 41 -11.58 4.22 13.37
C THR A 41 -10.61 4.95 12.45
N ALA A 42 -9.32 4.66 12.56
CA ALA A 42 -8.26 5.13 11.69
C ALA A 42 -7.17 4.05 11.55
N ALA A 43 -6.67 3.86 10.32
CA ALA A 43 -5.64 2.86 10.04
C ALA A 43 -4.30 3.21 10.70
N SER A 44 -3.90 4.48 10.64
CA SER A 44 -2.66 4.99 11.23
C SER A 44 -2.56 4.73 12.74
N ALA A 45 -3.64 4.95 13.49
CA ALA A 45 -3.69 4.70 14.93
C ALA A 45 -3.60 3.21 15.27
N ALA A 46 -4.31 2.36 14.52
CA ALA A 46 -4.24 0.92 14.67
C ALA A 46 -2.83 0.39 14.35
N TYR A 47 -2.26 0.84 13.23
CA TYR A 47 -0.94 0.41 12.81
C TYR A 47 0.20 0.98 13.65
N HIS A 48 0.04 2.15 14.27
CA HIS A 48 0.97 2.66 15.29
C HIS A 48 1.12 1.69 16.46
N GLN A 49 0.00 1.16 16.98
CA GLN A 49 0.05 0.17 18.05
C GLN A 49 0.63 -1.17 17.56
N ALA A 50 0.24 -1.59 16.36
CA ALA A 50 0.71 -2.83 15.76
C ALA A 50 2.23 -2.85 15.56
N ILE A 51 2.79 -1.81 14.94
CA ILE A 51 4.24 -1.73 14.69
C ILE A 51 5.05 -1.64 16.00
N ALA A 52 4.50 -1.00 17.02
CA ALA A 52 5.15 -0.91 18.33
C ALA A 52 5.19 -2.27 19.06
N ALA A 53 4.17 -3.11 18.85
CA ALA A 53 4.08 -4.46 19.43
C ALA A 53 4.79 -5.53 18.58
N ALA A 54 5.14 -5.21 17.33
CA ALA A 54 5.75 -6.12 16.38
C ALA A 54 7.12 -6.62 16.86
N LYS A 55 7.37 -7.91 16.62
CA LYS A 55 8.65 -8.58 16.98
C LYS A 55 9.47 -8.94 15.75
N SER A 56 8.82 -9.03 14.59
CA SER A 56 9.47 -9.37 13.33
C SER A 56 10.36 -8.23 12.82
N ASP A 57 11.36 -8.56 12.04
CA ASP A 57 12.29 -7.59 11.43
C ASP A 57 11.60 -6.74 10.37
N ILE A 58 10.72 -7.37 9.60
CA ILE A 58 9.85 -6.76 8.60
C ILE A 58 8.41 -6.90 9.03
N VAL A 59 7.68 -5.78 8.96
CA VAL A 59 6.26 -5.73 9.28
C VAL A 59 5.51 -5.30 8.02
N VAL A 60 4.59 -6.14 7.56
CA VAL A 60 3.77 -5.87 6.38
C VAL A 60 2.39 -5.41 6.83
N PHE A 61 1.91 -4.29 6.30
CA PHE A 61 0.56 -3.78 6.48
C PHE A 61 -0.18 -3.92 5.17
N ALA A 62 -1.27 -4.67 5.15
CA ALA A 62 -2.01 -4.96 3.92
C ALA A 62 -3.49 -4.64 4.09
N HIS A 63 -4.14 -4.21 3.00
CA HIS A 63 -5.59 -4.12 2.98
C HIS A 63 -6.21 -5.53 2.96
N GLN A 64 -7.43 -5.65 3.48
CA GLN A 64 -8.16 -6.92 3.54
C GLN A 64 -8.52 -7.48 2.15
N ASP A 65 -8.53 -6.64 1.10
CA ASP A 65 -8.83 -6.97 -0.29
C ASP A 65 -7.59 -7.19 -1.16
N VAL A 66 -6.43 -7.39 -0.53
CA VAL A 66 -5.19 -7.81 -1.19
C VAL A 66 -5.09 -9.33 -1.21
N TYR A 67 -4.56 -9.90 -2.29
CA TYR A 67 -4.09 -11.27 -2.35
C TYR A 67 -2.61 -11.30 -2.76
N PHE A 68 -1.80 -12.02 -1.98
CA PHE A 68 -0.40 -12.29 -2.28
C PHE A 68 -0.27 -13.61 -3.06
N PRO A 69 0.30 -13.59 -4.28
CA PRO A 69 0.58 -14.81 -5.04
C PRO A 69 1.57 -15.76 -4.35
N GLU A 70 1.63 -17.02 -4.81
CA GLU A 70 2.61 -18.00 -4.33
C GLU A 70 4.05 -17.45 -4.48
N GLY A 71 4.87 -17.65 -3.46
CA GLY A 71 6.27 -17.24 -3.44
C GLY A 71 6.48 -15.75 -3.13
N TRP A 72 5.41 -14.97 -2.94
CA TRP A 72 5.51 -13.52 -2.71
C TRP A 72 6.34 -13.19 -1.46
N PHE A 73 6.22 -13.96 -0.37
CA PHE A 73 7.00 -13.72 0.85
C PHE A 73 8.47 -14.13 0.73
N MET A 74 8.78 -15.10 -0.14
CA MET A 74 10.17 -15.42 -0.50
C MET A 74 10.77 -14.26 -1.30
N ALA A 75 10.04 -13.76 -2.29
CA ALA A 75 10.43 -12.61 -3.10
C ALA A 75 10.61 -11.35 -2.26
N LEU A 76 9.75 -11.15 -1.25
CA LEU A 76 9.87 -10.06 -0.28
C LEU A 76 11.17 -10.12 0.51
N ARG A 77 11.57 -11.31 1.00
CA ARG A 77 12.85 -11.48 1.70
C ARG A 77 14.02 -11.07 0.81
N ALA A 78 14.03 -11.56 -0.43
CA ALA A 78 15.06 -11.20 -1.40
C ALA A 78 15.06 -9.69 -1.73
N ALA A 79 13.89 -9.06 -1.84
CA ALA A 79 13.77 -7.61 -2.05
C ALA A 79 14.31 -6.81 -0.85
N CYS A 80 14.02 -7.23 0.38
CA CYS A 80 14.56 -6.61 1.59
C CYS A 80 16.09 -6.77 1.69
N GLU A 81 16.63 -7.93 1.32
CA GLU A 81 18.09 -8.16 1.27
C GLU A 81 18.76 -7.25 0.22
N ARG A 82 18.17 -7.14 -0.97
CA ARG A 82 18.63 -6.19 -2.01
C ARG A 82 18.60 -4.75 -1.52
N LEU A 83 17.51 -4.32 -0.87
CA LEU A 83 17.41 -2.98 -0.29
C LEU A 83 18.47 -2.74 0.80
N ASN A 84 18.70 -3.71 1.69
CA ASN A 84 19.75 -3.62 2.71
C ASN A 84 21.16 -3.46 2.09
N SER A 85 21.40 -4.10 0.95
CA SER A 85 22.66 -3.99 0.20
C SER A 85 22.82 -2.64 -0.50
N ILE A 86 21.77 -2.13 -1.14
CA ILE A 86 21.83 -0.91 -1.96
C ILE A 86 21.77 0.34 -1.08
N ASP A 87 20.91 0.33 -0.08
CA ASP A 87 20.68 1.48 0.79
C ASP A 87 20.20 1.05 2.18
N PRO A 88 21.11 0.82 3.14
CA PRO A 88 20.75 0.40 4.50
C PRO A 88 19.95 1.46 5.28
N SER A 89 19.76 2.66 4.72
CA SER A 89 18.90 3.72 5.29
C SER A 89 17.43 3.65 4.85
N TRP A 90 17.01 2.60 4.13
CA TRP A 90 15.60 2.41 3.80
C TRP A 90 14.75 2.09 5.05
N ALA A 91 13.57 2.69 5.18
CA ALA A 91 12.66 2.46 6.30
C ALA A 91 11.35 1.81 5.86
N VAL A 92 10.79 2.30 4.74
CA VAL A 92 9.48 1.89 4.25
C VAL A 92 9.59 1.50 2.78
N ALA A 93 8.98 0.39 2.42
CA ALA A 93 8.73 0.03 1.03
C ALA A 93 7.23 -0.13 0.78
N GLY A 94 6.82 -0.06 -0.48
CA GLY A 94 5.46 -0.36 -0.91
C GLY A 94 5.43 -0.88 -2.34
N ILE A 95 4.25 -1.27 -2.80
CA ILE A 95 4.08 -1.94 -4.10
C ILE A 95 3.72 -0.97 -5.22
N CYS A 96 3.14 0.18 -4.85
CA CYS A 96 2.95 1.31 -5.75
C CYS A 96 3.01 2.65 -5.01
N GLY A 97 3.25 3.72 -5.75
CA GLY A 97 3.44 5.05 -5.19
C GLY A 97 3.80 6.08 -6.25
N MET A 98 4.23 7.26 -5.78
CA MET A 98 4.78 8.32 -6.63
C MET A 98 6.26 8.53 -6.34
N THR A 99 7.05 8.74 -7.39
CA THR A 99 8.45 9.17 -7.26
C THR A 99 8.55 10.64 -6.86
N PRO A 100 9.73 11.12 -6.42
CA PRO A 100 9.98 12.55 -6.21
C PRO A 100 9.68 13.43 -7.42
N ASP A 101 9.85 12.90 -8.63
CA ASP A 101 9.58 13.60 -9.90
C ASP A 101 8.08 13.60 -10.26
N GLY A 102 7.23 12.97 -9.44
CA GLY A 102 5.79 12.92 -9.66
C GLY A 102 5.35 11.85 -10.68
N GLU A 103 6.17 10.83 -10.91
CA GLU A 103 5.80 9.69 -11.74
C GLU A 103 5.15 8.60 -10.89
N PHE A 104 4.07 7.98 -11.41
CA PHE A 104 3.52 6.78 -10.80
C PHE A 104 4.42 5.58 -11.08
N VAL A 105 4.73 4.81 -10.04
CA VAL A 105 5.44 3.53 -10.15
C VAL A 105 4.64 2.48 -9.40
N GLY A 106 4.46 1.32 -9.99
CA GLY A 106 3.82 0.17 -9.36
C GLY A 106 3.70 -0.99 -10.33
N HIS A 107 3.33 -2.14 -9.80
CA HIS A 107 3.03 -3.33 -10.59
C HIS A 107 1.99 -4.16 -9.83
N LEU A 108 0.71 -3.93 -10.11
CA LEU A 108 -0.39 -4.66 -9.47
C LEU A 108 -1.61 -4.72 -10.36
N TRP A 109 -2.44 -5.75 -10.19
CA TRP A 109 -3.79 -5.74 -10.77
C TRP A 109 -4.76 -5.03 -9.83
N ASP A 110 -5.58 -4.14 -10.37
CA ASP A 110 -6.65 -3.47 -9.62
C ASP A 110 -8.02 -3.77 -10.25
N SER A 111 -8.92 -4.42 -9.50
CA SER A 111 -10.25 -4.77 -10.02
C SER A 111 -11.17 -3.57 -10.19
N GLY A 112 -11.01 -2.53 -9.36
CA GLY A 112 -11.79 -1.30 -9.45
C GLY A 112 -11.45 -0.49 -10.70
N LEU A 113 -10.23 -0.64 -11.22
CA LEU A 113 -9.78 -0.06 -12.49
C LEU A 113 -9.89 -1.03 -13.68
N GLY A 114 -9.92 -2.34 -13.42
CA GLY A 114 -9.99 -3.38 -14.44
C GLY A 114 -8.70 -3.52 -15.26
N THR A 115 -7.55 -3.16 -14.70
CA THR A 115 -6.27 -3.17 -15.40
C THR A 115 -5.10 -3.44 -14.45
N VAL A 116 -3.96 -3.84 -15.02
CA VAL A 116 -2.66 -3.73 -14.35
C VAL A 116 -2.29 -2.25 -14.25
N CYS A 117 -1.90 -1.81 -13.05
CA CYS A 117 -1.39 -0.48 -12.76
C CYS A 117 0.13 -0.50 -12.80
N GLY A 118 0.71 0.23 -13.76
CA GLY A 118 2.16 0.24 -14.00
C GLY A 118 2.64 -1.02 -14.72
N GLY A 119 3.81 -1.54 -14.34
CA GLY A 119 4.44 -2.70 -14.98
C GLY A 119 5.75 -3.09 -14.31
N ARG A 120 6.33 -4.22 -14.72
CA ARG A 120 7.57 -4.77 -14.14
C ARG A 120 8.74 -3.77 -14.16
N PHE A 121 9.53 -3.74 -13.09
CA PHE A 121 10.77 -2.95 -13.01
C PHE A 121 11.84 -3.62 -12.15
N ASP A 122 13.10 -3.54 -12.59
CA ASP A 122 14.17 -4.38 -12.03
C ASP A 122 14.81 -3.85 -10.75
N ARG A 123 14.65 -2.55 -10.45
CA ARG A 123 15.31 -1.90 -9.31
C ARG A 123 14.31 -1.13 -8.44
N PRO A 124 14.45 -1.20 -7.10
CA PRO A 124 13.66 -0.36 -6.20
C PRO A 124 13.70 1.11 -6.63
N ARG A 125 12.53 1.75 -6.70
CA ARG A 125 12.40 3.15 -7.11
C ARG A 125 12.19 4.04 -5.89
N PRO A 126 12.89 5.18 -5.74
CA PRO A 126 12.64 6.10 -4.64
C PRO A 126 11.18 6.53 -4.60
N ALA A 127 10.56 6.48 -3.42
CA ALA A 127 9.18 6.87 -3.20
C ALA A 127 9.11 8.22 -2.49
N ALA A 128 8.35 9.16 -3.06
CA ALA A 128 7.88 10.35 -2.36
C ALA A 128 6.56 10.07 -1.63
N SER A 129 5.74 9.17 -2.14
CA SER A 129 4.57 8.63 -1.45
C SER A 129 4.34 7.19 -1.84
N LEU A 130 3.70 6.44 -0.94
CA LEU A 130 3.26 5.08 -1.18
C LEU A 130 1.75 5.01 -1.08
N ASP A 131 1.14 4.18 -1.90
CA ASP A 131 -0.25 3.79 -1.73
C ASP A 131 -0.39 2.90 -0.49
N GLU A 132 -1.54 2.99 0.16
CA GLU A 132 -1.82 2.26 1.37
C GLU A 132 -2.04 0.77 1.19
N VAL A 133 -2.28 0.29 -0.05
CA VAL A 133 -2.66 -1.10 -0.35
C VAL A 133 -1.77 -2.14 0.32
N VAL A 134 -0.45 -1.92 0.27
CA VAL A 134 0.56 -2.71 0.97
C VAL A 134 1.74 -1.81 1.32
N LEU A 135 2.04 -1.72 2.61
CA LEU A 135 3.22 -1.04 3.16
C LEU A 135 4.10 -2.05 3.89
N ILE A 136 5.41 -1.94 3.69
CA ILE A 136 6.42 -2.83 4.25
C ILE A 136 7.36 -1.97 5.07
N VAL A 137 7.41 -2.19 6.38
CA VAL A 137 8.24 -1.38 7.28
C VAL A 137 9.36 -2.24 7.85
N ARG A 138 10.58 -1.75 7.73
CA ARG A 138 11.74 -2.32 8.43
C ARG A 138 11.72 -1.84 9.87
N ARG A 139 11.45 -2.75 10.81
CA ARG A 139 11.28 -2.40 12.24
C ARG A 139 12.50 -1.67 12.81
N ALA A 140 13.70 -2.09 12.43
CA ALA A 140 14.95 -1.48 12.89
C ALA A 140 15.13 -0.01 12.46
N ALA A 141 14.36 0.47 11.47
CA ALA A 141 14.38 1.88 11.07
C ALA A 141 13.63 2.81 12.05
N GLY A 142 12.84 2.25 13.00
CA GLY A 142 12.16 3.02 14.04
C GLY A 142 11.10 4.00 13.53
N THR A 143 10.65 3.87 12.28
CA THR A 143 9.58 4.71 11.72
C THR A 143 8.22 4.22 12.20
N LEU A 144 7.36 5.14 12.67
CA LEU A 144 6.03 4.85 13.18
C LEU A 144 4.98 5.61 12.38
N PHE A 145 3.75 5.08 12.32
CA PHE A 145 2.59 5.82 11.85
C PHE A 145 2.21 6.92 12.84
N ASP A 146 1.71 8.06 12.37
CA ASP A 146 1.15 9.09 13.24
C ASP A 146 -0.28 8.73 13.67
N PRO A 147 -0.51 8.42 14.96
CA PRO A 147 -1.83 7.98 15.42
C PRO A 147 -2.89 9.09 15.36
N SER A 148 -2.49 10.34 15.11
CA SER A 148 -3.39 11.50 15.01
C SER A 148 -3.98 11.68 13.61
N LEU A 149 -3.41 11.04 12.59
CA LEU A 149 -3.94 11.10 11.22
C LEU A 149 -5.31 10.38 11.19
N PRO A 150 -6.42 11.06 10.87
CA PRO A 150 -7.74 10.42 10.88
C PRO A 150 -7.94 9.48 9.68
N SER A 151 -8.98 8.65 9.79
CA SER A 151 -9.51 7.80 8.71
C SER A 151 -8.52 6.80 8.12
N PHE A 152 -8.73 6.41 6.86
CA PHE A 152 -8.06 5.31 6.18
C PHE A 152 -7.33 5.81 4.92
N HIS A 153 -6.87 7.07 4.94
CA HIS A 153 -6.27 7.72 3.78
C HIS A 153 -4.96 8.41 4.14
N LEU A 154 -4.05 8.48 3.15
CA LEU A 154 -2.78 9.21 3.19
C LEU A 154 -1.78 8.73 4.25
N TYR A 155 -2.05 7.62 4.95
CA TYR A 155 -1.11 7.08 5.93
C TYR A 155 0.12 6.43 5.29
N GLY A 156 0.02 6.01 4.01
CA GLY A 156 1.18 5.57 3.22
C GLY A 156 2.07 6.75 2.83
N THR A 157 1.48 7.91 2.52
CA THR A 157 2.24 9.14 2.30
C THR A 157 2.85 9.68 3.60
N ASP A 158 2.09 9.64 4.70
CA ASP A 158 2.54 10.14 6.01
C ASP A 158 3.76 9.39 6.52
N ILE A 159 3.74 8.06 6.49
CA ILE A 159 4.88 7.27 6.99
C ILE A 159 6.15 7.47 6.14
N VAL A 160 6.02 7.75 4.84
CA VAL A 160 7.16 8.12 3.98
C VAL A 160 7.74 9.48 4.39
N LEU A 161 6.90 10.45 4.70
CA LEU A 161 7.34 11.77 5.17
C LEU A 161 7.93 11.70 6.58
N GLU A 162 7.40 10.85 7.45
CA GLU A 162 7.98 10.53 8.76
C GLU A 162 9.38 9.91 8.64
N ALA A 163 9.52 8.89 7.78
CA ALA A 163 10.82 8.30 7.47
C ALA A 163 11.80 9.37 6.96
N LYS A 164 11.37 10.20 6.01
CA LYS A 164 12.18 11.30 5.46
C LYS A 164 12.62 12.29 6.54
N ARG A 165 11.72 12.67 7.46
CA ARG A 165 12.01 13.56 8.58
C ARG A 165 13.07 12.97 9.51
N ALA A 166 13.10 11.64 9.66
CA ALA A 166 14.12 10.91 10.41
C ALA A 166 15.42 10.65 9.61
N GLY A 167 15.57 11.20 8.40
CA GLY A 167 16.74 10.97 7.54
C GLY A 167 16.75 9.61 6.83
N MET A 168 15.63 8.87 6.89
CA MET A 168 15.47 7.57 6.25
C MET A 168 14.84 7.70 4.86
N LYS A 169 14.98 6.66 4.05
CA LYS A 169 14.45 6.62 2.67
C LYS A 169 13.31 5.63 2.51
N SER A 170 12.51 5.83 1.47
CA SER A 170 11.39 4.94 1.14
C SER A 170 11.41 4.56 -0.33
N TYR A 171 10.88 3.37 -0.64
CA TYR A 171 11.00 2.76 -1.97
C TYR A 171 9.70 2.12 -2.46
N VAL A 172 9.46 2.15 -3.76
CA VAL A 172 8.54 1.23 -4.45
C VAL A 172 9.35 0.02 -4.91
N ILE A 173 8.89 -1.18 -4.60
CA ILE A 173 9.51 -2.45 -5.02
C ILE A 173 8.56 -3.25 -5.90
N ASP A 174 9.12 -3.99 -6.85
CA ASP A 174 8.36 -4.82 -7.78
C ASP A 174 8.05 -6.17 -7.13
N LEU A 175 6.87 -6.28 -6.53
CA LEU A 175 6.33 -7.47 -5.91
C LEU A 175 4.82 -7.53 -6.19
N PRO A 176 4.41 -8.02 -7.36
CA PRO A 176 3.06 -7.83 -7.82
C PRO A 176 2.02 -8.54 -6.97
N ILE A 177 0.87 -7.88 -6.82
CA ILE A 177 -0.28 -8.37 -6.04
C ILE A 177 -1.57 -8.26 -6.84
N ILE A 178 -2.60 -8.95 -6.36
CA ILE A 178 -3.97 -8.71 -6.79
C ILE A 178 -4.65 -7.82 -5.74
N HIS A 179 -5.13 -6.65 -6.16
CA HIS A 179 -5.93 -5.74 -5.36
C HIS A 179 -7.38 -5.77 -5.83
N ASN A 180 -8.24 -6.45 -5.08
CA ASN A 180 -9.66 -6.58 -5.38
C ASN A 180 -10.47 -5.39 -4.85
N SER A 181 -10.04 -4.19 -5.26
CA SER A 181 -10.56 -2.91 -4.83
C SER A 181 -11.98 -2.65 -5.32
N LYS A 182 -12.71 -1.83 -4.56
CA LYS A 182 -13.95 -1.20 -5.03
C LYS A 182 -13.60 0.04 -5.84
N ALA A 183 -14.19 0.18 -7.02
CA ALA A 183 -14.04 1.40 -7.82
C ALA A 183 -14.41 2.67 -7.02
N THR A 184 -13.41 3.48 -6.70
CA THR A 184 -13.61 4.71 -5.93
C THR A 184 -13.95 5.87 -6.85
N LEU A 185 -15.23 6.22 -6.89
CA LEU A 185 -15.77 7.27 -7.77
C LEU A 185 -15.92 8.63 -7.09
N ARG A 186 -15.59 8.75 -5.80
CA ARG A 186 -15.75 9.97 -5.02
C ARG A 186 -14.68 10.07 -3.94
N LEU A 187 -14.15 11.27 -3.71
CA LEU A 187 -13.37 11.59 -2.51
C LEU A 187 -14.34 12.14 -1.46
N ASP A 188 -14.57 11.33 -0.43
CA ASP A 188 -15.54 11.59 0.62
C ASP A 188 -15.00 12.56 1.69
N HIS A 189 -15.79 12.78 2.75
CA HIS A 189 -15.38 13.63 3.86
C HIS A 189 -14.19 13.08 4.64
N SER A 190 -14.00 11.76 4.66
CA SER A 190 -12.91 11.11 5.39
C SER A 190 -11.56 11.35 4.68
N TYR A 191 -11.54 11.34 3.34
CA TYR A 191 -10.38 11.74 2.54
C TYR A 191 -10.07 13.23 2.72
N LEU A 192 -11.09 14.10 2.73
CA LEU A 192 -10.90 15.53 2.96
C LEU A 192 -10.32 15.82 4.36
N ALA A 193 -10.75 15.08 5.38
CA ALA A 193 -10.22 15.21 6.74
C ALA A 193 -8.73 14.84 6.78
N ALA A 194 -8.35 13.69 6.20
CA ALA A 194 -6.95 13.27 6.07
C ALA A 194 -6.12 14.27 5.27
N TYR A 195 -6.62 14.75 4.13
CA TYR A 195 -5.92 15.73 3.29
C TYR A 195 -5.65 17.05 4.04
N ARG A 196 -6.63 17.55 4.81
CA ARG A 196 -6.49 18.76 5.65
C ARG A 196 -5.52 18.53 6.81
N PHE A 197 -5.52 17.34 7.40
CA PHE A 197 -4.52 16.97 8.40
C PHE A 197 -3.11 17.00 7.79
N MET A 198 -2.92 16.29 6.68
CA MET A 198 -1.63 16.19 5.98
C MET A 198 -1.12 17.55 5.51
N THR A 199 -1.99 18.39 4.94
CA THR A 199 -1.63 19.75 4.49
C THR A 199 -1.12 20.60 5.65
N ARG A 200 -1.71 20.46 6.85
CA ARG A 200 -1.27 21.21 8.05
C ARG A 200 0.03 20.64 8.60
N LYS A 201 0.11 19.32 8.78
CA LYS A 201 1.28 18.63 9.34
C LYS A 201 2.54 18.87 8.51
N TRP A 202 2.43 18.74 7.19
CA TRP A 202 3.55 18.78 6.25
C TRP A 202 3.63 20.09 5.46
N THR A 203 3.18 21.18 6.08
CA THR A 203 3.09 22.53 5.51
C THR A 203 4.39 23.01 4.85
N ALA A 204 5.55 22.60 5.37
CA ALA A 204 6.87 23.00 4.91
C ALA A 204 7.39 22.20 3.70
N GLN A 205 6.76 21.06 3.40
CA GLN A 205 7.15 20.14 2.33
C GLN A 205 6.26 20.30 1.09
N LEU A 206 5.22 21.13 1.16
CA LEU A 206 4.26 21.30 0.08
C LEU A 206 4.85 22.17 -1.06
N PRO A 207 4.51 21.88 -2.32
CA PRO A 207 3.62 20.81 -2.76
C PRO A 207 4.31 19.43 -2.78
N TRP A 208 3.55 18.36 -2.49
CA TRP A 208 4.09 17.00 -2.39
C TRP A 208 3.28 16.00 -3.21
N PRO A 209 3.91 15.13 -4.04
CA PRO A 209 3.18 14.19 -4.89
C PRO A 209 2.52 13.07 -4.07
N THR A 210 1.26 12.75 -4.40
CA THR A 210 0.52 11.60 -3.87
C THR A 210 -0.22 10.88 -4.99
N VAL A 211 -0.58 9.61 -4.77
CA VAL A 211 -1.21 8.73 -5.78
C VAL A 211 -2.55 9.27 -6.28
N ILE A 212 -3.34 9.92 -5.41
CA ILE A 212 -4.71 10.36 -5.75
C ILE A 212 -4.75 11.81 -6.24
N VAL A 213 -4.13 12.72 -5.50
CA VAL A 213 -4.02 14.15 -5.83
C VAL A 213 -2.89 14.79 -5.03
N GLN A 214 -2.05 15.57 -5.71
CA GLN A 214 -0.93 16.28 -5.08
C GLN A 214 -1.37 17.03 -3.82
N LEU A 215 -0.61 16.86 -2.74
CA LEU A 215 -0.81 17.57 -1.50
C LEU A 215 -0.30 19.00 -1.66
N THR A 216 -1.20 19.98 -1.52
CA THR A 216 -0.90 21.40 -1.70
C THR A 216 -1.85 22.27 -0.88
N ARG A 217 -1.40 23.48 -0.52
CA ARG A 217 -2.23 24.51 0.13
C ARG A 217 -3.27 25.08 -0.81
N ASN A 218 -3.03 25.01 -2.13
CA ASN A 218 -3.99 25.45 -3.13
C ASN A 218 -5.19 24.47 -3.17
N PRO A 219 -6.43 24.91 -2.90
CA PRO A 219 -7.58 24.01 -2.95
C PRO A 219 -7.98 23.57 -4.37
N LEU A 220 -7.48 24.25 -5.41
CA LEU A 220 -7.91 24.04 -6.79
C LEU A 220 -7.64 22.61 -7.30
N PRO A 221 -6.45 21.99 -7.13
CA PRO A 221 -6.22 20.64 -7.65
C PRO A 221 -7.16 19.59 -7.03
N LEU A 222 -7.43 19.69 -5.72
CA LEU A 222 -8.37 18.82 -5.02
C LEU A 222 -9.81 19.03 -5.51
N LEU A 223 -10.23 20.29 -5.70
CA LEU A 223 -11.56 20.60 -6.22
C LEU A 223 -11.76 20.06 -7.65
N LEU A 224 -10.80 20.31 -8.54
CA LEU A 224 -10.82 19.82 -9.91
C LEU A 224 -10.85 18.29 -9.97
N ARG A 225 -10.06 17.61 -9.12
CA ARG A 225 -10.08 16.15 -9.03
C ARG A 225 -11.46 15.62 -8.59
N ARG A 226 -12.08 16.24 -7.58
CA ARG A 226 -13.43 15.87 -7.12
C ARG A 226 -14.48 16.05 -8.20
N LEU A 227 -14.43 17.16 -8.94
CA LEU A 227 -15.33 17.40 -10.06
C LEU A 227 -15.16 16.32 -11.13
N ARG A 228 -13.92 16.04 -11.56
CA ARG A 228 -13.63 14.99 -12.57
C ARG A 228 -14.15 13.62 -12.15
N LEU A 229 -13.92 13.21 -10.90
CA LEU A 229 -14.43 11.93 -10.39
C LEU A 229 -15.96 11.88 -10.35
N LYS A 230 -16.62 12.99 -9.97
CA LYS A 230 -18.08 13.10 -10.02
C LYS A 230 -18.61 12.97 -11.46
N TYR A 231 -17.97 13.62 -12.44
CA TYR A 231 -18.33 13.48 -13.86
C TYR A 231 -18.13 12.03 -14.36
N ARG A 232 -17.00 11.40 -14.03
CA ARG A 232 -16.77 9.98 -14.38
C ARG A 232 -17.81 9.06 -13.75
N ALA A 233 -18.22 9.31 -12.51
CA ALA A 233 -19.26 8.53 -11.85
C ALA A 233 -20.61 8.58 -12.59
N ILE A 234 -20.94 9.74 -13.18
CA ILE A 234 -22.15 9.92 -13.97
C ILE A 234 -22.05 9.16 -15.30
N LEU A 235 -20.88 9.18 -15.95
CA LEU A 235 -20.67 8.58 -17.27
C LEU A 235 -20.41 7.06 -17.24
N SER A 236 -19.82 6.53 -16.16
CA SER A 236 -19.31 5.15 -16.07
C SER A 236 -20.10 4.23 -15.13
N ALA A 237 -21.28 4.65 -14.65
CA ALA A 237 -22.09 3.93 -13.67
C ALA A 237 -22.40 2.44 -14.00
N PRO A 238 -22.52 1.99 -15.27
CA PRO A 238 -22.85 0.58 -15.55
C PRO A 238 -21.64 -0.38 -15.71
N ALA A 239 -20.40 0.11 -15.80
CA ALA A 239 -19.26 -0.71 -16.26
C ALA A 239 -18.24 -1.11 -15.17
N LEU A 240 -18.57 -0.90 -13.88
CA LEU A 240 -17.64 -1.09 -12.78
C LEU A 240 -18.05 -2.27 -11.90
N ASN A 241 -17.18 -3.27 -11.84
CA ASN A 241 -17.12 -4.42 -10.91
C ASN A 241 -17.90 -5.70 -11.31
N PRO A 242 -17.29 -6.64 -12.03
CA PRO A 242 -17.35 -8.00 -11.52
C PRO A 242 -16.43 -8.06 -10.29
N LYS A 243 -17.00 -8.26 -9.09
CA LYS A 243 -16.19 -8.68 -7.94
C LYS A 243 -15.45 -9.94 -8.36
N PHE A 244 -14.12 -9.89 -8.46
CA PHE A 244 -13.36 -11.03 -8.94
C PHE A 244 -13.35 -12.10 -7.84
N GLU A 245 -13.97 -13.25 -8.10
CA GLU A 245 -14.21 -14.27 -7.07
C GLU A 245 -12.96 -15.09 -6.70
N CYS A 246 -11.97 -15.17 -7.60
CA CYS A 246 -10.83 -16.07 -7.46
C CYS A 246 -9.49 -15.36 -7.75
N PRO A 247 -8.97 -14.53 -6.83
CA PRO A 247 -7.74 -13.76 -7.06
C PRO A 247 -6.55 -14.63 -7.52
N GLU A 248 -6.49 -15.90 -7.13
CA GLU A 248 -5.48 -16.87 -7.56
C GLU A 248 -5.51 -17.15 -9.05
N ALA A 249 -6.71 -17.22 -9.64
CA ALA A 249 -6.85 -17.42 -11.08
C ALA A 249 -6.33 -16.20 -11.83
N LYS A 250 -6.59 -14.98 -11.32
CA LYS A 250 -6.05 -13.75 -11.92
C LYS A 250 -4.54 -13.66 -11.79
N ALA A 251 -4.00 -14.00 -10.62
CA ALA A 251 -2.57 -14.04 -10.40
C ALA A 251 -1.86 -15.01 -11.36
N ARG A 252 -2.47 -16.18 -11.64
CA ARG A 252 -1.98 -17.13 -12.64
C ARG A 252 -2.08 -16.60 -14.06
N GLU A 253 -3.22 -16.01 -14.43
CA GLU A 253 -3.45 -15.38 -15.73
C GLU A 253 -2.39 -14.30 -16.04
N LEU A 254 -2.03 -13.50 -15.03
CA LEU A 254 -1.07 -12.40 -15.15
C LEU A 254 0.40 -12.83 -14.95
N GLY A 255 0.66 -14.09 -14.61
CA GLY A 255 2.02 -14.56 -14.32
C GLY A 255 2.64 -13.94 -13.06
N PHE A 256 1.83 -13.58 -12.06
CA PHE A 256 2.30 -12.98 -10.81
C PHE A 256 2.78 -14.01 -9.77
N ALA A 257 2.43 -15.28 -9.94
CA ALA A 257 2.96 -16.35 -9.11
C ALA A 257 4.44 -16.57 -9.45
N GLN A 258 5.30 -16.60 -8.43
CA GLN A 258 6.72 -16.90 -8.65
C GLN A 258 6.91 -18.42 -8.59
N THR A 259 7.61 -18.96 -9.58
CA THR A 259 8.06 -20.35 -9.54
C THR A 259 9.42 -20.41 -8.85
N SER A 260 9.76 -21.56 -8.27
CA SER A 260 11.08 -21.79 -7.66
C SER A 260 12.27 -21.57 -8.61
N GLU A 261 12.02 -21.48 -9.91
CA GLU A 261 13.03 -21.22 -10.95
C GLU A 261 13.37 -19.72 -11.09
N ASP A 262 12.47 -18.81 -10.69
CA ASP A 262 12.68 -17.35 -10.77
C ASP A 262 13.55 -16.78 -9.63
N ALA A 263 13.98 -17.65 -8.69
CA ALA A 263 14.72 -17.29 -7.48
C ALA A 263 16.24 -17.53 -7.57
N ILE A 264 16.75 -17.87 -8.77
CA ILE A 264 18.18 -18.11 -9.06
C ILE A 264 18.80 -16.89 -9.76
#